data_AF-A0AAD3E647-F1
#
_entry.id   AF-A0AAD3E647-F1
#
_cell.length_a   1.000
_cell.length_b   1.000
_cell.length_c   1.000
_cell.angle_alpha   90.00
_cell.angle_beta   90.00
_cell.angle_gamma   90.00
#
_symmetry.space_group_name_H-M   'P 1'
#
loop_
_entity.id
_entity.type
_entity.pdbx_description
1 polymer ?
#
loop_
_entity_poly.entity_id
_entity_poly.type
_entity_poly.pdbx_seq_one_letter_code
_entity_poly.pdbx_strand_id
1 'polypeptide(L)'
;MADTMAQLKTQAVGEWEVVGDCFFSRELLYDMCWGDFDTADKRLACAPFGGPIAAIRDERRIVLVGPPSHAPAAAATHGSAASAALLTGDAGGLKPVLRTFSASGVSLGAAVWEGGRLAGWGWSEEQQLVVVEA
;
A
#
# COMPACT_ATOMS: atom_id res chain seq x y z
N MET A 1 -35.34 22.52 -43.76
CA MET A 1 -34.30 21.47 -43.78
C MET A 1 -33.31 21.76 -42.65
N ALA A 2 -33.77 21.74 -41.40
CA ALA A 2 -32.99 22.19 -40.23
C ALA A 2 -33.31 21.39 -38.97
N ASP A 3 -33.77 20.14 -39.11
CA ASP A 3 -34.26 19.37 -37.97
C ASP A 3 -33.95 17.87 -38.14
N THR A 4 -32.66 17.58 -38.35
CA THR A 4 -32.15 16.20 -38.51
C THR A 4 -31.01 15.90 -37.54
N MET A 5 -30.63 16.85 -36.69
CA MET A 5 -29.66 16.68 -35.59
C MET A 5 -30.34 16.42 -34.22
N ALA A 6 -31.65 16.62 -34.10
CA ALA A 6 -32.38 16.46 -32.83
C ALA A 6 -32.76 15.01 -32.49
N GLN A 7 -32.35 14.02 -33.29
CA GLN A 7 -32.82 12.64 -33.14
C GLN A 7 -31.75 11.57 -33.36
N LEU A 8 -30.50 11.85 -32.96
CA LEU A 8 -29.60 10.76 -32.60
C LEU A 8 -30.08 10.22 -31.25
N LYS A 9 -30.90 9.16 -31.32
CA LYS A 9 -31.25 8.34 -30.16
C LYS A 9 -29.93 7.94 -29.48
N THR A 10 -29.69 8.48 -28.28
CA THR A 10 -28.80 7.90 -27.29
C THR A 10 -29.32 6.49 -26.97
N GLN A 11 -29.02 5.54 -27.83
CA GLN A 11 -28.96 4.15 -27.42
C GLN A 11 -27.59 4.03 -26.76
N ALA A 12 -27.59 3.86 -25.44
CA ALA A 12 -26.37 3.80 -24.64
C ALA A 12 -25.52 2.60 -25.06
N VAL A 13 -24.64 2.81 -26.04
CA VAL A 13 -23.47 1.98 -26.26
C VAL A 13 -22.36 2.58 -25.40
N GLY A 14 -22.46 2.41 -24.07
CA GLY A 14 -21.51 2.92 -23.08
C GLY A 14 -21.79 4.34 -22.55
N GLU A 15 -21.10 4.70 -21.46
CA GLU A 15 -21.08 6.05 -20.86
C GLU A 15 -20.17 6.97 -21.69
N TRP A 16 -20.67 7.49 -22.81
CA TRP A 16 -20.00 8.56 -23.55
C TRP A 16 -20.47 9.93 -23.04
N GLU A 17 -19.58 10.71 -22.44
CA GLU A 17 -19.81 12.07 -21.99
C GLU A 17 -19.30 13.09 -23.02
N VAL A 18 -20.06 14.17 -23.21
CA VAL A 18 -19.69 15.28 -24.11
C VAL A 18 -18.85 16.29 -23.34
N VAL A 19 -17.64 16.56 -23.80
CA VAL A 19 -16.78 17.61 -23.25
C VAL A 19 -16.36 18.53 -24.40
N GLY A 20 -16.98 19.70 -24.46
CA GLY A 20 -16.76 20.66 -25.56
C GLY A 20 -17.32 20.13 -26.89
N ASP A 21 -16.43 19.95 -27.86
CA ASP A 21 -16.70 19.41 -29.20
C ASP A 21 -16.31 17.93 -29.37
N CYS A 22 -15.88 17.28 -28.28
CA CYS A 22 -15.40 15.90 -28.27
C CYS A 22 -16.26 14.99 -27.37
N PHE A 23 -16.22 13.68 -27.65
CA PHE A 23 -16.86 12.65 -26.83
C PHE A 23 -15.79 11.80 -26.15
N PHE A 24 -15.93 11.59 -24.84
CA PHE A 24 -15.06 10.71 -24.07
C PHE A 24 -15.90 9.58 -23.47
N SER A 25 -15.41 8.36 -23.49
CA SER A 25 -15.94 7.29 -22.63
C SER A 25 -14.91 6.89 -21.61
N ARG A 26 -15.40 6.59 -20.41
CA ARG A 26 -14.58 6.06 -19.33
C ARG A 26 -14.66 4.55 -19.36
N GLU A 27 -13.54 3.91 -19.64
CA GLU A 27 -13.41 2.46 -19.49
C GLU A 27 -12.66 2.17 -18.19
N LEU A 28 -13.25 1.33 -17.34
CA LEU A 28 -12.59 0.87 -16.12
C LEU A 28 -11.46 -0.09 -16.52
N LEU A 29 -10.21 0.36 -16.39
CA LEU A 29 -9.03 -0.45 -16.75
C LEU A 29 -8.83 -1.66 -15.83
N TYR A 30 -9.11 -1.48 -14.54
CA TYR A 30 -9.09 -2.56 -13.56
C TYR A 30 -9.94 -2.18 -12.34
N ASP A 31 -10.51 -3.20 -11.70
CA ASP A 31 -11.14 -3.05 -10.39
C ASP A 31 -10.11 -3.29 -9.29
N MET A 32 -10.19 -2.52 -8.20
CA MET A 32 -9.23 -2.60 -7.11
C MET A 32 -9.58 -3.77 -6.18
N CYS A 33 -8.76 -4.83 -6.21
CA CYS A 33 -9.07 -6.10 -5.56
C CYS A 33 -8.20 -6.40 -4.32
N TRP A 34 -7.90 -5.40 -3.51
CA TRP A 34 -7.23 -5.61 -2.22
C TRP A 34 -8.22 -6.31 -1.27
N GLY A 35 -8.31 -7.65 -1.33
CA GLY A 35 -9.29 -8.44 -0.59
C GLY A 35 -9.16 -8.27 0.93
N ASP A 36 -8.42 -9.15 1.60
CA ASP A 36 -8.22 -9.08 3.07
C ASP A 36 -7.06 -8.16 3.47
N PHE A 37 -6.56 -7.36 2.54
CA PHE A 37 -5.37 -6.55 2.76
C PHE A 37 -5.74 -5.15 3.25
N ASP A 38 -5.59 -4.91 4.55
CA ASP A 38 -5.82 -3.58 5.11
C ASP A 38 -4.63 -2.62 4.90
N THR A 39 -4.83 -1.54 4.17
CA THR A 39 -3.78 -0.56 3.88
C THR A 39 -3.51 0.41 5.05
N ALA A 40 -4.40 0.52 6.05
CA ALA A 40 -4.30 1.54 7.10
C ALA A 40 -2.96 1.51 7.89
N ASP A 41 -2.50 0.31 8.20
CA ASP A 41 -1.26 0.06 8.95
C ASP A 41 -0.05 -0.20 8.06
N LYS A 42 -0.15 0.14 6.77
CA LYS A 42 0.85 -0.20 5.77
C LYS A 42 1.31 1.04 5.02
N ARG A 43 2.60 1.09 4.74
CA ARG A 43 3.21 2.08 3.86
C ARG A 43 3.36 1.47 2.48
N LEU A 44 2.94 2.21 1.46
CA LEU A 44 2.94 1.76 0.07
C LEU A 44 3.96 2.54 -0.76
N ALA A 45 4.53 1.88 -1.77
CA ALA A 45 5.31 2.50 -2.83
C ALA A 45 4.86 1.93 -4.18
N CYS A 46 4.43 2.79 -5.10
CA CYS A 46 3.97 2.38 -6.42
C CYS A 46 5.10 2.51 -7.44
N ALA A 47 5.26 1.51 -8.30
CA ALA A 47 6.19 1.57 -9.42
C ALA A 47 5.68 2.54 -10.51
N PRO A 48 6.57 3.11 -11.32
CA PRO A 48 6.18 3.97 -12.43
C PRO A 48 5.38 3.21 -13.49
N PHE A 49 4.66 3.97 -14.32
CA PHE A 49 3.88 3.49 -15.48
C PHE A 49 2.75 2.51 -15.15
N GLY A 50 2.17 2.59 -13.95
CA GLY A 50 1.14 1.64 -13.52
C GLY A 50 1.72 0.25 -13.22
N GLY A 51 2.99 0.20 -12.84
CA GLY A 51 3.67 -1.03 -12.43
C GLY A 51 3.23 -1.55 -11.06
N PRO A 52 3.99 -2.51 -10.50
CA PRO A 52 3.65 -3.14 -9.23
C PRO A 52 3.67 -2.17 -8.03
N ILE A 53 2.95 -2.53 -6.98
CA ILE A 53 2.86 -1.79 -5.73
C ILE A 53 3.57 -2.62 -4.65
N ALA A 54 4.54 -2.01 -3.97
CA ALA A 54 5.20 -2.58 -2.81
C ALA A 54 4.53 -2.07 -1.53
N ALA A 55 4.36 -2.95 -0.55
CA ALA A 55 3.78 -2.63 0.74
C ALA A 55 4.60 -3.23 1.88
N ILE A 56 4.78 -2.45 2.94
CA ILE A 56 5.44 -2.87 4.17
C ILE A 56 4.59 -2.37 5.34
N ARG A 57 4.60 -3.09 6.45
CA ARG A 57 3.99 -2.63 7.70
C ARG A 57 4.59 -1.29 8.15
N ASP A 58 3.73 -0.38 8.59
CA ASP A 58 4.16 0.88 9.15
C ASP A 58 4.76 0.68 10.54
N GLU A 59 6.10 0.72 10.60
CA GLU A 59 6.85 0.64 11.86
C GLU A 59 6.59 1.83 12.79
N ARG A 60 6.09 2.97 12.28
CA ARG A 60 5.77 4.15 13.10
C ARG A 60 4.47 3.99 13.88
N ARG A 61 3.63 3.03 13.50
CA ARG A 61 2.34 2.73 14.15
C ARG A 61 2.40 1.52 15.09
N ILE A 62 3.59 1.06 15.44
CA ILE A 62 3.73 -0.05 16.40
C ILE A 62 3.38 0.45 17.80
N VAL A 63 2.16 0.17 18.23
CA VAL A 63 1.72 0.35 19.62
C VAL A 63 2.05 -0.93 20.38
N LEU A 64 2.86 -0.80 21.43
CA LEU A 64 3.05 -1.89 22.39
C LEU A 64 1.74 -2.04 23.17
N VAL A 65 0.97 -3.09 22.90
CA VAL A 65 -0.19 -3.40 23.75
C VAL A 65 0.37 -3.85 25.09
N GLY A 66 0.29 -2.97 26.08
CA GLY A 66 0.66 -3.29 27.45
C GLY A 66 -0.19 -4.46 27.96
N PRO A 67 0.33 -5.24 28.94
CA PRO A 67 -0.40 -6.36 29.50
C PRO A 67 -1.80 -5.92 29.98
N PRO A 68 -2.81 -6.79 29.89
CA PRO A 68 -4.16 -6.43 30.28
C PRO A 68 -4.18 -5.94 31.73
N SER A 69 -4.85 -4.81 31.97
CA SER A 69 -4.87 -4.09 33.24
C SER A 69 -5.43 -4.87 34.45
N HIS A 70 -5.83 -6.13 34.28
CA HIS A 70 -6.27 -7.02 35.35
C HIS A 70 -5.21 -8.05 35.82
N ALA A 71 -3.97 -8.00 35.31
CA ALA A 71 -2.88 -8.84 35.80
C ALA A 71 -2.29 -8.27 37.12
N PRO A 72 -2.03 -9.12 38.15
CA PRO A 72 -1.61 -8.65 39.46
C PRO A 72 -0.25 -7.93 39.42
N ALA A 73 -0.20 -6.76 40.06
CA ALA A 73 0.81 -5.71 40.01
C ALA A 73 2.21 -6.05 40.59
N ALA A 74 2.66 -7.31 40.56
CA ALA A 74 3.92 -7.74 41.15
C ALA A 74 5.09 -7.92 40.16
N ALA A 75 4.93 -7.55 38.87
CA ALA A 75 5.95 -7.77 37.84
C ALA A 75 6.39 -6.50 37.07
N ALA A 76 6.12 -5.30 37.60
CA ALA A 76 6.53 -4.04 36.98
C ALA A 76 7.74 -3.44 37.71
N THR A 77 8.88 -4.14 37.66
CA THR A 77 10.17 -3.51 37.94
C THR A 77 11.04 -3.60 36.71
N HIS A 78 11.54 -2.43 36.31
CA HIS A 78 12.60 -2.14 35.34
C HIS A 78 12.13 -1.68 33.95
N GLY A 79 12.26 -0.37 33.77
CA GLY A 79 12.96 0.18 32.62
C GLY A 79 12.17 0.22 31.32
N SER A 80 11.68 1.40 31.01
CA SER A 80 11.46 1.88 29.64
C SER A 80 12.75 1.75 28.80
N ALA A 81 13.03 0.55 28.29
CA ALA A 81 14.16 0.24 27.41
C ALA A 81 13.72 -0.43 26.09
N ALA A 82 12.48 -0.93 26.00
CA ALA A 82 11.99 -1.60 24.80
C ALA A 82 11.81 -0.66 23.58
N SER A 83 11.60 0.64 23.81
CA SER A 83 11.53 1.64 22.72
C SER A 83 12.91 2.03 22.16
N ALA A 84 14.00 1.79 22.91
CA ALA A 84 15.37 2.07 22.46
C ALA A 84 16.02 0.85 21.80
N ALA A 85 15.61 -0.37 22.16
CA ALA A 85 16.09 -1.60 21.53
C ALA A 85 15.60 -1.77 20.08
N LEU A 86 14.48 -1.14 19.69
CA LEU A 86 14.04 -1.04 18.30
C LEU A 86 14.90 -0.07 17.44
N LEU A 87 15.80 0.69 18.06
CA LEU A 87 16.63 1.70 17.38
C LEU A 87 18.12 1.29 17.27
N THR A 88 18.53 0.17 17.87
CA THR A 88 19.88 -0.39 17.71
C THR A 88 19.77 -1.68 16.91
N GLY A 89 20.42 -1.70 15.74
CA GLY A 89 20.20 -2.64 14.64
C GLY A 89 20.54 -4.12 14.84
N ASP A 90 20.48 -4.66 16.06
CA ASP A 90 20.51 -6.12 16.28
C ASP A 90 19.87 -6.47 17.64
N ALA A 91 18.57 -6.75 17.65
CA ALA A 91 17.85 -7.32 18.81
C ALA A 91 16.44 -7.76 18.41
N GLY A 92 16.28 -8.95 17.83
CA GLY A 92 15.02 -9.73 17.84
C GLY A 92 13.72 -9.01 17.43
N GLY A 93 13.80 -7.92 16.66
CA GLY A 93 12.65 -7.21 16.13
C GLY A 93 12.00 -8.00 15.00
N LEU A 94 10.69 -7.86 14.82
CA LEU A 94 9.98 -8.51 13.70
C LEU A 94 10.61 -8.01 12.38
N LYS A 95 11.25 -8.92 11.63
CA LYS A 95 11.81 -8.63 10.31
C LYS A 95 10.70 -8.09 9.40
N PRO A 96 10.90 -6.96 8.70
CA PRO A 96 9.87 -6.40 7.85
C PRO A 96 9.58 -7.35 6.68
N VAL A 97 8.30 -7.51 6.35
CA VAL A 97 7.87 -8.30 5.20
C VAL A 97 7.48 -7.35 4.09
N LEU A 98 8.22 -7.37 2.99
CA LEU A 98 7.85 -6.71 1.74
C LEU A 98 6.81 -7.56 1.03
N ARG A 99 5.68 -6.97 0.71
CA ARG A 99 4.66 -7.59 -0.14
C ARG A 99 4.57 -6.81 -1.44
N THR A 100 4.51 -7.50 -2.56
CA THR A 100 4.33 -6.89 -3.88
C THR A 100 2.97 -7.26 -4.42
N PHE A 101 2.33 -6.29 -5.06
CA PHE A 101 1.00 -6.39 -5.65
C PHE A 101 1.04 -5.86 -7.08
N SER A 102 0.12 -6.27 -7.94
CA SER A 102 -0.15 -5.58 -9.20
C SER A 102 -0.75 -4.20 -8.93
N ALA A 103 -0.85 -3.37 -9.98
CA ALA A 103 -1.62 -2.12 -9.90
C ALA A 103 -3.10 -2.34 -9.55
N SER A 104 -3.65 -3.53 -9.83
CA SER A 104 -5.00 -3.93 -9.46
C SER A 104 -5.13 -4.47 -8.03
N GLY A 105 -4.03 -4.60 -7.26
CA GLY A 105 -4.07 -5.11 -5.89
C GLY A 105 -3.99 -6.64 -5.77
N VAL A 106 -3.70 -7.35 -6.86
CA VAL A 106 -3.43 -8.80 -6.84
C VAL A 106 -2.07 -9.06 -6.21
N SER A 107 -1.98 -9.95 -5.22
CA SER A 107 -0.70 -10.31 -4.60
C SER A 107 0.23 -11.00 -5.59
N LEU A 108 1.38 -10.41 -5.85
CA LEU A 108 2.45 -10.96 -6.70
C LEU A 108 3.45 -11.78 -5.88
N GLY A 109 3.69 -11.40 -4.63
CA GLY A 109 4.62 -12.12 -3.77
C GLY A 109 4.92 -11.43 -2.46
N ALA A 110 5.75 -12.08 -1.65
CA ALA A 110 6.26 -11.52 -0.41
C ALA A 110 7.69 -12.00 -0.14
N ALA A 111 8.51 -11.11 0.42
CA ALA A 111 9.88 -11.39 0.84
C ALA A 111 10.12 -10.82 2.25
N VAL A 112 10.75 -11.61 3.11
CA VAL A 112 11.23 -11.13 4.40
C VAL A 112 12.52 -10.36 4.15
N TRP A 113 12.61 -9.14 4.70
CA TRP A 113 13.85 -8.37 4.69
C TRP A 113 14.83 -8.97 5.69
N GLU A 114 15.97 -9.41 5.19
CA GLU A 114 17.00 -10.09 5.96
C GLU A 114 18.17 -9.18 6.36
N GLY A 115 18.23 -7.95 5.81
CA GLY A 115 19.23 -6.96 6.21
C GLY A 115 18.95 -6.34 7.58
N GLY A 116 19.75 -5.33 7.95
CA GLY A 116 19.57 -4.59 9.18
C GLY A 116 18.35 -3.65 9.14
N ARG A 117 18.45 -2.53 9.85
CA ARG A 117 17.33 -1.60 9.99
C ARG A 117 16.94 -1.03 8.63
N LEU A 118 15.67 -1.19 8.26
CA LEU A 118 15.10 -0.65 7.03
C LEU A 118 15.10 0.89 7.08
N ALA A 119 15.92 1.56 6.26
CA ALA A 119 15.90 3.02 6.12
C ALA A 119 14.76 3.49 5.21
N GLY A 120 14.52 2.76 4.12
CA GLY A 120 13.52 3.11 3.12
C GLY A 120 13.43 2.10 1.99
N TRP A 121 12.47 2.30 1.10
CA TRP A 121 12.27 1.49 -0.09
C TRP A 121 11.57 2.30 -1.19
N GLY A 122 11.67 1.85 -2.43
CA GLY A 122 11.04 2.46 -3.58
C GLY A 122 11.29 1.68 -4.85
N TRP A 123 10.64 2.07 -5.94
CA TRP A 123 10.85 1.45 -7.24
C TRP A 123 11.77 2.31 -8.09
N SER A 124 12.66 1.67 -8.85
CA SER A 124 13.43 2.31 -9.91
C SER A 124 12.57 2.58 -11.16
N GLU A 125 13.13 3.30 -12.14
CA GLU A 125 12.47 3.50 -13.44
C GLU A 125 12.28 2.18 -14.21
N GLU A 126 13.20 1.24 -14.03
CA GLU A 126 13.16 -0.13 -14.58
C GLU A 126 12.28 -1.08 -13.76
N GLN A 127 11.41 -0.53 -12.89
CA GLN A 127 10.49 -1.28 -12.03
C GLN A 127 11.19 -2.32 -11.14
N GLN A 128 12.41 -2.01 -10.68
CA GLN A 128 13.12 -2.81 -9.69
C GLN A 128 12.82 -2.28 -8.29
N LEU A 129 12.45 -3.17 -7.37
CA LEU A 129 12.21 -2.79 -5.98
C LEU A 129 13.54 -2.62 -5.26
N VAL A 130 13.86 -1.38 -4.89
CA VAL A 130 15.06 -1.02 -4.17
C VAL A 130 14.71 -0.88 -2.69
N VAL A 131 15.53 -1.48 -1.84
CA VAL A 131 15.44 -1.41 -0.38
C VAL A 131 16.76 -0.91 0.16
N VAL A 132 16.71 0.04 1.08
CA VAL A 132 17.89 0.69 1.65
C VAL A 132 17.97 0.38 3.13
N GLU A 133 19.15 -0.04 3.57
CA GLU A 133 19.52 -0.24 4.98
C GLU A 133 20.07 1.06 5.59
N ALA A 134 19.81 1.27 6.88
CA ALA A 134 20.23 2.46 7.64
C ALA A 134 21.65 2.33 8.20
#